data_AF-A0A927X1X1-F1
#
_entry.id   AF-A0A927X1X1-F1
#
_cell.length_a   1.000
_cell.length_b   1.000
_cell.length_c   1.000
_cell.angle_alpha   90.00
_cell.angle_beta   90.00
_cell.angle_gamma   90.00
#
_symmetry.space_group_name_H-M   'P 1'
#
loop_
_entity.id
_entity.type
_entity.pdbx_description
1 polymer ?
#
loop_
_entity_poly.entity_id
_entity_poly.type
_entity_poly.pdbx_seq_one_letter_code
_entity_poly.pdbx_strand_id
1 'polypeptide(L)'
;MRRAICLLLCMLLMLPFAGCKKQREVPLVTSIETTEASQGGFYSAMDVEGHEVYVYAPEDILHANIINYGYTAPLLLVFGDQKLDGQKAVDFICEKGLDVTAQKTGGAVVYVNPLTSWDEESYGVYERILALTRLDQRYFSNGLLYDKKADKYHLFNSGAKICVYGYGSGADFIAKNYLKPLSGVAAMSYITGKEADITITAAVLEGLSIHSETVDPEIIIVSVNNTTEINNAIKKQSNHFYSSNDRFDEIYEKFIRLSERSDGKIIETADIRDSGLVQEVQIMEITTSEDNHRVRTPSYQLGAVIFRKEDNTKKQRPLVMCFHGGGDTAILTAIISGWDKLALEEDFILCAIEYHIRTTPTEIMEVIDNLLELYDIDPSRIYATGFSMGSMKTWDLYQEYPERFAGMSPMSGTVRPGLNSLSFEAPRMNENVIVPVFMVGGESSSMAELPFQGRIPVYRIENLFRVNQVDNPFKITNDRTYWPDTIYGFEGDVVEKLTDETHPQSVTTVRYYKSFDGNFYTVLCSISRHDHEIRPFTCQLAWEFMSKFRRNSDGSISIVN
;
A
#
# COMPACT_ATOMS: atom_id res chain seq x y z
N MET A 1 8.42 34.46 26.86
CA MET A 1 7.17 33.70 26.65
C MET A 1 7.32 32.97 25.32
N ARG A 2 8.03 31.85 25.24
CA ARG A 2 7.64 30.46 25.57
C ARG A 2 6.38 29.97 24.82
N ARG A 3 6.64 29.06 23.86
CA ARG A 3 5.83 27.91 23.39
C ARG A 3 4.50 28.22 22.70
N ALA A 4 4.39 27.88 21.40
CA ALA A 4 3.29 27.12 20.78
C ALA A 4 3.15 27.39 19.26
N ILE A 5 4.12 27.01 18.43
CA ILE A 5 3.91 26.80 16.97
C ILE A 5 4.87 25.70 16.53
N CYS A 6 4.52 24.43 16.79
CA CYS A 6 5.30 23.28 16.28
C CYS A 6 4.49 21.98 16.19
N LEU A 7 3.17 22.04 15.99
CA LEU A 7 2.31 20.84 16.07
C LEU A 7 1.28 20.69 14.94
N LEU A 8 1.42 21.41 13.81
CA LEU A 8 0.37 21.43 12.78
C LEU A 8 0.64 20.63 11.49
N LEU A 9 1.71 19.81 11.42
CA LEU A 9 2.09 19.16 10.15
C LEU A 9 2.04 17.62 10.12
N CYS A 10 1.57 16.96 11.19
CA CYS A 10 1.29 15.51 11.17
C CYS A 10 -0.23 15.17 11.22
N MET A 11 -1.11 16.17 11.08
CA MET A 11 -2.57 16.00 11.18
C MET A 11 -3.36 16.17 9.88
N LEU A 12 -2.68 16.45 8.75
CA LEU A 12 -3.35 16.72 7.48
C LEU A 12 -3.85 15.48 6.72
N LEU A 13 -3.73 14.27 7.29
CA LEU A 13 -4.41 13.06 6.78
C LEU A 13 -5.79 12.79 7.42
N MET A 14 -6.31 13.70 8.27
CA MET A 14 -7.66 13.54 8.84
C MET A 14 -8.35 14.88 9.16
N LEU A 15 -8.59 15.71 8.14
CA LEU A 15 -9.60 16.78 8.22
C LEU A 15 -10.54 16.65 7.01
N PRO A 16 -11.86 16.65 7.20
CA PRO A 16 -12.79 16.62 6.08
C PRO A 16 -12.63 17.92 5.29
N PHE A 17 -12.19 17.82 4.04
CA PHE A 17 -12.18 18.94 3.12
C PHE A 17 -13.62 19.47 2.99
N ALA A 18 -13.83 20.70 3.48
CA ALA A 18 -15.07 21.45 3.33
C ALA A 18 -15.24 21.85 1.85
N GLY A 19 -15.75 20.93 1.04
CA GLY A 19 -15.94 21.17 -0.39
C GLY A 19 -16.81 20.15 -1.14
N CYS A 20 -17.28 19.08 -0.48
CA CYS A 20 -18.13 18.10 -1.14
C CYS A 20 -19.62 18.33 -0.81
N LYS A 21 -20.43 18.49 -1.86
CA LYS A 21 -21.90 18.49 -1.78
C LYS A 21 -22.35 17.26 -0.99
N LYS A 22 -23.15 17.45 0.07
CA LYS A 22 -23.80 16.44 0.93
C LYS A 22 -23.29 15.01 0.67
N GLN A 23 -22.13 14.66 1.22
CA GLN A 23 -21.80 13.24 1.40
C GLN A 23 -22.96 12.63 2.20
N ARG A 24 -23.60 11.59 1.66
CA ARG A 24 -24.57 10.79 2.43
C ARG A 24 -23.89 10.41 3.75
N GLU A 25 -24.62 10.53 4.86
CA GLU A 25 -24.08 10.18 6.17
C GLU A 25 -23.57 8.73 6.11
N VAL A 26 -22.30 8.54 6.50
CA VAL A 26 -21.68 7.22 6.56
C VAL A 26 -22.37 6.44 7.68
N PRO A 27 -22.74 5.16 7.47
CA PRO A 27 -23.33 4.35 8.52
C PRO A 27 -22.45 4.36 9.78
N LEU A 28 -23.09 4.50 10.94
CA LEU A 28 -22.41 4.60 12.23
C LEU A 28 -22.40 3.25 12.93
N VAL A 29 -21.27 2.54 12.88
CA VAL A 29 -21.07 1.30 13.65
C VAL A 29 -20.15 1.57 14.83
N THR A 30 -20.72 1.63 16.03
CA THR A 30 -20.01 2.01 17.26
C THR A 30 -19.76 0.83 18.21
N SER A 31 -20.45 -0.28 18.00
CA SER A 31 -20.28 -1.52 18.76
C SER A 31 -20.37 -2.72 17.84
N ILE A 32 -19.55 -3.74 18.12
CA ILE A 32 -19.60 -5.04 17.47
C ILE A 32 -19.63 -6.13 18.53
N GLU A 33 -20.25 -7.25 18.19
CA GLU A 33 -20.13 -8.49 18.96
C GLU A 33 -19.32 -9.48 18.12
N THR A 34 -18.15 -9.89 18.63
CA THR A 34 -17.26 -10.84 17.97
C THR A 34 -17.38 -12.21 18.63
N THR A 35 -17.62 -13.24 17.82
CA THR A 35 -17.80 -14.64 18.25
C THR A 35 -16.83 -15.54 17.48
N GLU A 36 -16.30 -16.55 18.16
CA GLU A 36 -15.49 -17.61 17.53
C GLU A 36 -16.41 -18.51 16.70
N ALA A 37 -16.05 -18.76 15.44
CA ALA A 37 -16.83 -19.62 14.55
C ALA A 37 -16.49 -21.09 14.78
N SER A 38 -17.48 -21.98 14.62
CA SER A 38 -17.21 -23.43 14.72
C SER A 38 -16.25 -24.00 13.66
N GLN A 39 -16.03 -23.26 12.57
CA GLN A 39 -15.13 -23.59 11.46
C GLN A 39 -13.71 -23.01 11.67
N GLY A 40 -13.47 -22.32 12.79
CA GLY A 40 -12.25 -21.57 13.06
C GLY A 40 -12.37 -20.09 12.68
N GLY A 41 -11.50 -19.24 13.25
CA GLY A 41 -11.57 -17.80 13.05
C GLY A 41 -12.72 -17.14 13.84
N PHE A 42 -13.11 -15.94 13.42
CA PHE A 42 -14.08 -15.11 14.13
C PHE A 42 -15.06 -14.44 13.18
N TYR A 43 -16.32 -14.33 13.58
CA TYR A 43 -17.27 -13.43 12.92
C TYR A 43 -17.72 -12.32 13.86
N SER A 44 -17.98 -11.14 13.30
CA SER A 44 -18.50 -10.00 14.04
C SER A 44 -19.83 -9.53 13.45
N ALA A 45 -20.80 -9.28 14.33
CA ALA A 45 -22.09 -8.72 13.94
C ALA A 45 -22.04 -7.18 13.93
N MET A 46 -22.59 -6.59 12.87
CA MET A 46 -22.71 -5.14 12.65
C MET A 46 -24.15 -4.80 12.24
N ASP A 47 -24.71 -3.73 12.79
CA ASP A 47 -25.94 -3.12 12.25
C ASP A 47 -25.55 -2.03 11.24
N VAL A 48 -26.01 -2.17 10.00
CA VAL A 48 -25.79 -1.19 8.93
C VAL A 48 -27.16 -0.68 8.46
N GLU A 49 -27.67 0.32 9.17
CA GLU A 49 -28.99 0.91 8.94
C GLU A 49 -30.10 -0.17 8.95
N GLY A 50 -30.12 -1.00 10.00
CA GLY A 50 -31.09 -2.07 10.19
C GLY A 50 -30.78 -3.37 9.45
N HIS A 51 -29.76 -3.39 8.57
CA HIS A 51 -29.27 -4.64 7.98
C HIS A 51 -28.31 -5.28 8.98
N GLU A 52 -28.58 -6.54 9.33
CA GLU A 52 -27.65 -7.34 10.14
C GLU A 52 -26.56 -7.90 9.23
N VAL A 53 -25.32 -7.47 9.47
CA VAL A 53 -24.17 -7.77 8.63
C VAL A 53 -23.16 -8.56 9.44
N TYR A 54 -22.66 -9.64 8.89
CA TYR A 54 -21.63 -10.46 9.52
C TYR A 54 -20.31 -10.33 8.76
N VAL A 55 -19.26 -9.93 9.46
CA VAL A 55 -17.89 -9.90 8.93
C VAL A 55 -17.17 -11.12 9.48
N TYR A 56 -16.93 -12.11 8.64
CA TYR A 56 -16.22 -13.33 8.98
C TYR A 56 -14.76 -13.26 8.52
N ALA A 57 -13.86 -13.35 9.47
CA ALA A 57 -12.44 -13.55 9.24
C ALA A 57 -12.10 -15.01 9.55
N PRO A 58 -11.70 -15.81 8.54
CA PRO A 58 -11.27 -17.18 8.76
C PRO A 58 -9.96 -17.21 9.58
N GLU A 59 -9.49 -18.40 9.92
CA GLU A 59 -8.20 -18.58 10.61
C GLU A 59 -7.07 -17.84 9.87
N ASP A 60 -6.36 -17.00 10.63
CA ASP A 60 -5.35 -16.07 10.11
C ASP A 60 -4.01 -16.77 9.84
N ILE A 61 -3.87 -17.34 8.64
CA ILE A 61 -2.63 -18.01 8.21
C ILE A 61 -1.61 -17.06 7.56
N LEU A 62 -2.02 -15.84 7.22
CA LEU A 62 -1.18 -14.83 6.54
C LEU A 62 -0.72 -13.73 7.50
N HIS A 63 -1.04 -13.84 8.79
CA HIS A 63 -0.82 -12.79 9.77
C HIS A 63 -1.46 -11.46 9.35
N ALA A 64 -2.67 -11.51 8.81
CA ALA A 64 -3.49 -10.38 8.35
C ALA A 64 -3.94 -9.45 9.49
N ASN A 65 -3.66 -9.79 10.75
CA ASN A 65 -3.72 -8.87 11.90
C ASN A 65 -2.44 -8.02 12.09
N ILE A 66 -1.36 -8.35 11.38
CA ILE A 66 -0.06 -7.66 11.44
C ILE A 66 0.30 -7.06 10.07
N ILE A 67 0.08 -7.80 8.98
CA ILE A 67 0.33 -7.37 7.60
C ILE A 67 -0.96 -6.83 6.98
N ASN A 68 -0.90 -5.67 6.34
CA ASN A 68 -2.07 -5.04 5.73
C ASN A 68 -2.24 -5.50 4.26
N TYR A 69 -3.20 -6.40 4.06
CA TYR A 69 -3.64 -6.87 2.74
C TYR A 69 -4.82 -6.10 2.17
N GLY A 70 -5.36 -5.08 2.84
CA GLY A 70 -6.62 -4.44 2.48
C GLY A 70 -6.67 -3.85 1.06
N TYR A 71 -5.51 -3.55 0.46
CA TYR A 71 -5.42 -3.12 -0.93
C TYR A 71 -5.45 -4.28 -1.94
N THR A 72 -4.80 -5.41 -1.64
CA THR A 72 -4.66 -6.56 -2.54
C THR A 72 -5.75 -7.60 -2.36
N ALA A 73 -6.30 -7.72 -1.15
CA ALA A 73 -7.38 -8.64 -0.83
C ALA A 73 -8.69 -8.17 -1.48
N PRO A 74 -9.45 -9.06 -2.14
CA PRO A 74 -10.76 -8.71 -2.64
C PRO A 74 -11.71 -8.43 -1.46
N LEU A 75 -12.58 -7.43 -1.61
CA LEU A 75 -13.74 -7.31 -0.74
C LEU A 75 -14.77 -8.34 -1.19
N LEU A 76 -14.95 -9.39 -0.38
CA LEU A 76 -15.89 -10.47 -0.64
C LEU A 76 -17.24 -10.14 0.01
N LEU A 77 -18.25 -9.83 -0.80
CA LEU A 77 -19.61 -9.55 -0.33
C LEU A 77 -20.54 -10.71 -0.69
N VAL A 78 -21.36 -11.15 0.26
CA VAL A 78 -22.30 -12.26 0.09
C VAL A 78 -23.73 -11.77 0.31
N PHE A 79 -24.59 -12.05 -0.66
CA PHE A 79 -26.03 -11.78 -0.64
C PHE A 79 -26.77 -13.12 -0.79
N GLY A 80 -27.21 -13.69 0.33
CA GLY A 80 -27.94 -14.96 0.35
C GLY A 80 -29.41 -14.83 -0.07
N ASP A 81 -30.18 -15.90 0.00
CA ASP A 81 -31.60 -15.95 -0.38
C ASP A 81 -32.57 -15.58 0.76
N GLN A 82 -32.08 -15.60 1.99
CA GLN A 82 -32.84 -15.32 3.20
C GLN A 82 -31.94 -14.74 4.30
N LYS A 83 -32.57 -14.26 5.37
CA LYS A 83 -31.86 -13.84 6.57
C LYS A 83 -31.27 -15.05 7.30
N LEU A 84 -29.97 -15.00 7.61
CA LEU A 84 -29.26 -15.99 8.42
C LEU A 84 -28.77 -15.37 9.74
N ASP A 85 -28.61 -16.20 10.76
CA ASP A 85 -27.83 -15.84 11.96
C ASP A 85 -26.32 -15.97 11.69
N GLY A 86 -25.49 -15.45 12.58
CA GLY A 86 -24.04 -15.35 12.35
C GLY A 86 -23.36 -16.68 12.05
N GLN A 87 -23.66 -17.74 12.82
CA GLN A 87 -23.04 -19.05 12.59
C GLN A 87 -23.54 -19.68 11.29
N LYS A 88 -24.83 -19.58 10.95
CA LYS A 88 -25.33 -20.07 9.65
C LYS A 88 -24.76 -19.28 8.47
N ALA A 89 -24.53 -17.99 8.63
CA ALA A 89 -23.86 -17.17 7.62
C ALA A 89 -22.42 -17.67 7.39
N VAL A 90 -21.69 -17.99 8.46
CA VAL A 90 -20.35 -18.61 8.35
C VAL A 90 -20.41 -19.99 7.68
N ASP A 91 -21.35 -20.84 8.08
CA ASP A 91 -21.53 -22.17 7.47
C ASP A 91 -21.75 -22.06 5.96
N PHE A 92 -22.60 -21.11 5.53
CA PHE A 92 -22.84 -20.81 4.12
C PHE A 92 -21.58 -20.32 3.41
N ILE A 93 -20.84 -19.38 4.02
CA ILE A 93 -19.58 -18.85 3.48
C ILE A 93 -18.57 -19.98 3.21
N CYS A 94 -18.41 -20.89 4.19
CA CYS A 94 -17.50 -22.03 4.10
C CYS A 94 -17.97 -23.09 3.09
N GLU A 95 -19.28 -23.39 3.04
CA GLU A 95 -19.86 -24.29 2.06
C GLU A 95 -19.57 -23.80 0.63
N LYS A 96 -19.73 -22.50 0.41
CA LYS A 96 -19.50 -21.86 -0.90
C LYS A 96 -18.03 -21.57 -1.19
N GLY A 97 -17.12 -21.77 -0.25
CA GLY A 97 -15.66 -21.65 -0.42
C GLY A 97 -15.11 -20.22 -0.43
N LEU A 98 -15.88 -19.24 0.02
CA LEU A 98 -15.44 -17.84 0.11
C LEU A 98 -14.39 -17.65 1.22
N ASP A 99 -14.47 -18.46 2.28
CA ASP A 99 -13.50 -18.51 3.38
C ASP A 99 -12.09 -18.87 2.89
N VAL A 100 -11.97 -19.83 1.99
CA VAL A 100 -10.68 -20.27 1.43
C VAL A 100 -10.03 -19.12 0.64
N THR A 101 -10.81 -18.38 -0.14
CA THR A 101 -10.30 -17.18 -0.83
C THR A 101 -9.89 -16.10 0.15
N ALA A 102 -10.71 -15.81 1.17
CA ALA A 102 -10.39 -14.83 2.21
C ALA A 102 -9.07 -15.18 2.93
N GLN A 103 -8.93 -16.45 3.34
CA GLN A 103 -7.73 -16.96 4.02
C GLN A 103 -6.47 -16.86 3.15
N LYS A 104 -6.56 -17.18 1.85
CA LYS A 104 -5.43 -17.09 0.90
C LYS A 104 -5.05 -15.67 0.49
N THR A 105 -5.90 -14.69 0.76
CA THR A 105 -5.69 -13.30 0.35
C THR A 105 -5.50 -12.33 1.52
N GLY A 106 -5.68 -12.80 2.76
CA GLY A 106 -5.59 -11.98 3.97
C GLY A 106 -6.80 -11.06 4.14
N GLY A 107 -7.94 -11.43 3.52
CA GLY A 107 -9.19 -10.69 3.58
C GLY A 107 -10.20 -11.28 4.55
N ALA A 108 -11.41 -10.71 4.53
CA ALA A 108 -12.58 -11.20 5.25
C ALA A 108 -13.79 -11.27 4.32
N VAL A 109 -14.81 -12.03 4.72
CA VAL A 109 -16.07 -12.17 3.98
C VAL A 109 -17.17 -11.40 4.71
N VAL A 110 -17.93 -10.60 3.96
CA VAL A 110 -19.03 -9.80 4.51
C VAL A 110 -20.35 -10.39 4.02
N TYR A 111 -21.08 -11.05 4.91
CA TYR A 111 -22.44 -11.51 4.65
C TYR A 111 -23.44 -10.40 4.98
N VAL A 112 -24.28 -10.04 4.02
CA VAL A 112 -25.29 -9.00 4.17
C VAL A 112 -26.66 -9.66 4.24
N ASN A 113 -27.37 -9.53 5.37
CA ASN A 113 -28.75 -9.97 5.43
C ASN A 113 -29.69 -8.93 4.80
N PRO A 114 -30.81 -9.39 4.19
CA PRO A 114 -31.94 -8.51 3.93
C PRO A 114 -32.56 -8.01 5.25
N LEU A 115 -33.20 -6.83 5.22
CA LEU A 115 -34.12 -6.34 6.23
C LEU A 115 -35.26 -7.34 6.48
N THR A 116 -35.92 -7.76 5.39
CA THR A 116 -37.01 -8.74 5.42
C THR A 116 -36.86 -9.75 4.28
N SER A 117 -36.80 -9.25 3.04
CA SER A 117 -36.52 -10.02 1.84
C SER A 117 -35.96 -9.11 0.75
N TRP A 118 -35.16 -9.67 -0.15
CA TRP A 118 -34.56 -8.92 -1.25
C TRP A 118 -35.56 -8.41 -2.29
N ASP A 119 -36.72 -9.05 -2.41
CA ASP A 119 -37.77 -8.66 -3.36
C ASP A 119 -38.45 -7.34 -2.98
N GLU A 120 -38.55 -7.06 -1.69
CA GLU A 120 -39.20 -5.87 -1.13
C GLU A 120 -38.22 -4.72 -0.89
N GLU A 121 -36.91 -4.99 -1.03
CA GLU A 121 -35.86 -4.03 -0.70
C GLU A 121 -35.53 -3.06 -1.82
N SER A 122 -35.31 -1.82 -1.42
CA SER A 122 -34.70 -0.79 -2.27
C SER A 122 -33.18 -0.97 -2.33
N TYR A 123 -32.58 -0.68 -3.49
CA TYR A 123 -31.13 -0.56 -3.61
C TYR A 123 -30.56 0.49 -2.63
N GLY A 124 -29.35 0.24 -2.12
CA GLY A 124 -28.59 1.16 -1.29
C GLY A 124 -27.65 0.49 -0.29
N VAL A 125 -27.92 -0.77 0.09
CA VAL A 125 -27.12 -1.47 1.12
C VAL A 125 -25.68 -1.71 0.67
N TYR A 126 -25.49 -2.03 -0.61
CA TYR A 126 -24.17 -2.19 -1.22
C TYR A 126 -23.32 -0.92 -1.04
N GLU A 127 -23.87 0.24 -1.39
CA GLU A 127 -23.17 1.53 -1.28
C GLU A 127 -22.84 1.88 0.18
N ARG A 128 -23.73 1.51 1.12
CA ARG A 128 -23.51 1.72 2.56
C ARG A 128 -22.39 0.84 3.10
N ILE A 129 -22.34 -0.42 2.69
CA ILE A 129 -21.26 -1.35 3.05
C ILE A 129 -19.93 -0.84 2.50
N LEU A 130 -19.89 -0.39 1.24
CA LEU A 130 -18.68 0.19 0.67
C LEU A 130 -18.26 1.49 1.36
N ALA A 131 -19.21 2.32 1.79
CA ALA A 131 -18.90 3.52 2.56
C ALA A 131 -18.26 3.23 3.92
N LEU A 132 -18.37 2.01 4.45
CA LEU A 132 -17.68 1.56 5.66
C LEU A 132 -16.23 1.11 5.43
N THR A 133 -15.79 0.93 4.19
CA THR A 133 -14.41 0.48 3.90
C THR A 133 -13.38 1.53 4.29
N ARG A 134 -12.29 1.11 4.94
CA ARG A 134 -11.17 1.95 5.36
C ARG A 134 -9.86 1.19 5.30
N LEU A 135 -8.79 1.97 5.20
CA LEU A 135 -7.41 1.52 5.32
C LEU A 135 -6.73 2.37 6.39
N ASP A 136 -6.07 1.71 7.34
CA ASP A 136 -5.19 2.33 8.31
C ASP A 136 -4.15 1.28 8.70
N GLN A 137 -2.96 1.74 9.08
CA GLN A 137 -1.85 0.87 9.50
C GLN A 137 -2.00 0.39 10.96
N ARG A 138 -3.09 0.78 11.66
CA ARG A 138 -3.28 0.55 13.09
C ARG A 138 -4.64 -0.08 13.36
N TYR A 139 -4.70 -0.88 14.43
CA TYR A 139 -5.96 -1.34 15.05
C TYR A 139 -6.93 -2.03 14.08
N PHE A 140 -6.39 -2.74 13.09
CA PHE A 140 -7.16 -3.71 12.35
C PHE A 140 -7.04 -5.08 13.02
N SER A 141 -8.16 -5.78 13.09
CA SER A 141 -8.19 -7.16 13.54
C SER A 141 -9.42 -7.87 12.97
N ASN A 142 -9.24 -9.13 12.57
CA ASN A 142 -10.34 -10.00 12.12
C ASN A 142 -11.21 -9.33 11.03
N GLY A 143 -10.58 -8.72 10.02
CA GLY A 143 -11.28 -8.07 8.90
C GLY A 143 -11.89 -6.71 9.21
N LEU A 144 -11.77 -6.23 10.45
CA LEU A 144 -12.31 -4.96 10.89
C LEU A 144 -11.21 -3.97 11.21
N LEU A 145 -11.52 -2.69 11.05
CA LEU A 145 -10.67 -1.59 11.48
C LEU A 145 -11.40 -0.77 12.55
N TYR A 146 -10.75 -0.55 13.70
CA TYR A 146 -11.27 0.33 14.75
C TYR A 146 -10.63 1.72 14.71
N ASP A 147 -11.41 2.73 14.33
CA ASP A 147 -11.01 4.13 14.43
C ASP A 147 -11.22 4.63 15.86
N LYS A 148 -10.15 4.61 16.65
CA LYS A 148 -10.14 5.12 18.03
C LYS A 148 -10.53 6.59 18.18
N LYS A 149 -10.33 7.42 17.14
CA LYS A 149 -10.66 8.85 17.23
C LYS A 149 -12.14 9.08 17.02
N ALA A 150 -12.73 8.36 16.06
CA ALA A 150 -14.15 8.45 15.76
C ALA A 150 -15.01 7.57 16.68
N ASP A 151 -14.38 6.61 17.39
CA ASP A 151 -15.01 5.56 18.17
C ASP A 151 -15.95 4.70 17.30
N LYS A 152 -15.42 4.21 16.17
CA LYS A 152 -16.19 3.50 15.14
C LYS A 152 -15.44 2.32 14.55
N TYR A 153 -16.22 1.34 14.09
CA TYR A 153 -15.75 0.19 13.33
C TYR A 153 -15.99 0.37 11.84
N HIS A 154 -15.03 -0.12 11.06
CA HIS A 154 -14.97 -0.04 9.62
C HIS A 154 -14.60 -1.41 9.04
N LEU A 155 -14.90 -1.62 7.77
CA LEU A 155 -14.42 -2.78 7.02
C LEU A 155 -12.99 -2.52 6.57
N PHE A 156 -12.07 -3.43 6.87
CA PHE A 156 -10.68 -3.26 6.47
C PHE A 156 -10.48 -3.71 5.01
N ASN A 157 -10.61 -2.76 4.08
CA ASN A 157 -10.41 -2.99 2.65
C ASN A 157 -10.30 -1.65 1.90
N SER A 158 -9.68 -1.64 0.72
CA SER A 158 -9.59 -0.49 -0.18
C SER A 158 -10.87 -0.24 -0.98
N GLY A 159 -11.65 -1.29 -1.23
CA GLY A 159 -12.74 -1.28 -2.20
C GLY A 159 -12.27 -1.28 -3.66
N ALA A 160 -10.98 -1.50 -3.94
CA ALA A 160 -10.44 -1.51 -5.30
C ALA A 160 -10.81 -2.78 -6.09
N LYS A 161 -11.01 -3.90 -5.39
CA LYS A 161 -11.43 -5.18 -5.98
C LYS A 161 -12.66 -5.72 -5.26
N ILE A 162 -13.84 -5.47 -5.80
CA ILE A 162 -15.12 -5.85 -5.18
C ILE A 162 -15.65 -7.11 -5.85
N CYS A 163 -15.73 -8.20 -5.11
CA CYS A 163 -16.26 -9.47 -5.59
C CYS A 163 -17.55 -9.79 -4.84
N VAL A 164 -18.64 -9.93 -5.57
CA VAL A 164 -19.97 -10.21 -5.03
C VAL A 164 -20.35 -11.65 -5.35
N TYR A 165 -20.85 -12.37 -4.35
CA TYR A 165 -21.50 -13.66 -4.50
C TYR A 165 -22.98 -13.52 -4.15
N GLY A 166 -23.86 -13.72 -5.13
CA GLY A 166 -25.30 -13.70 -4.95
C GLY A 166 -25.87 -15.11 -5.05
N TYR A 167 -26.80 -15.46 -4.16
CA TYR A 167 -27.51 -16.75 -4.16
C TYR A 167 -29.02 -16.54 -4.13
N GLY A 168 -29.74 -17.21 -5.04
CA GLY A 168 -31.21 -17.15 -5.13
C GLY A 168 -31.73 -15.72 -5.28
N SER A 169 -32.64 -15.29 -4.40
CA SER A 169 -33.18 -13.92 -4.40
C SER A 169 -32.11 -12.84 -4.18
N GLY A 170 -31.01 -13.16 -3.50
CA GLY A 170 -29.85 -12.27 -3.40
C GLY A 170 -29.12 -12.10 -4.74
N ALA A 171 -29.03 -13.16 -5.55
CA ALA A 171 -28.51 -13.07 -6.93
C ALA A 171 -29.41 -12.18 -7.79
N ASP A 172 -30.73 -12.34 -7.67
CA ASP A 172 -31.71 -11.52 -8.38
C ASP A 172 -31.60 -10.03 -7.99
N PHE A 173 -31.40 -9.74 -6.70
CA PHE A 173 -31.17 -8.38 -6.22
C PHE A 173 -29.93 -7.73 -6.81
N ILE A 174 -28.81 -8.45 -6.86
CA ILE A 174 -27.57 -7.97 -7.50
C ILE A 174 -27.79 -7.75 -9.00
N ALA A 175 -28.37 -8.73 -9.70
CA ALA A 175 -28.61 -8.66 -11.14
C ALA A 175 -29.52 -7.49 -11.54
N LYS A 176 -30.53 -7.20 -10.71
CA LYS A 176 -31.48 -6.10 -10.92
C LYS A 176 -30.86 -4.73 -10.68
N ASN A 177 -29.99 -4.60 -9.67
CA ASN A 177 -29.61 -3.28 -9.14
C ASN A 177 -28.17 -2.87 -9.43
N TYR A 178 -27.22 -3.80 -9.51
CA TYR A 178 -25.79 -3.51 -9.34
C TYR A 178 -24.86 -3.99 -10.46
N LEU A 179 -25.35 -4.70 -11.47
CA LEU A 179 -24.55 -5.04 -12.67
C LEU A 179 -24.38 -3.84 -13.61
N LYS A 180 -24.09 -2.65 -13.09
CA LYS A 180 -24.01 -1.39 -13.86
C LYS A 180 -22.93 -0.48 -13.27
N PRO A 181 -22.41 0.50 -14.02
CA PRO A 181 -21.44 1.44 -13.48
C PRO A 181 -22.01 2.18 -12.27
N LEU A 182 -21.20 2.30 -11.22
CA LEU A 182 -21.59 2.98 -9.99
C LEU A 182 -20.41 3.77 -9.40
N SER A 183 -20.70 4.99 -8.96
CA SER A 183 -19.77 5.83 -8.20
C SER A 183 -20.36 6.13 -6.84
N GLY A 184 -19.49 6.22 -5.82
CA GLY A 184 -19.92 6.44 -4.45
C GLY A 184 -18.76 6.59 -3.49
N VAL A 185 -19.05 6.37 -2.21
CA VAL A 185 -18.06 6.53 -1.14
C VAL A 185 -17.45 5.17 -0.82
N ALA A 186 -16.12 5.08 -0.85
CA ALA A 186 -15.33 3.94 -0.39
C ALA A 186 -14.03 4.43 0.28
N ALA A 187 -13.14 3.52 0.71
CA ALA A 187 -11.88 3.88 1.38
C ALA A 187 -11.08 4.94 0.60
N MET A 188 -10.97 4.76 -0.72
CA MET A 188 -10.28 5.70 -1.61
C MET A 188 -10.89 7.10 -1.65
N SER A 189 -12.19 7.24 -1.35
CA SER A 189 -12.85 8.54 -1.27
C SER A 189 -12.35 9.39 -0.12
N TYR A 190 -11.99 8.76 1.00
CA TYR A 190 -11.45 9.46 2.17
C TYR A 190 -9.99 9.88 1.98
N ILE A 191 -9.26 9.16 1.12
CA ILE A 191 -7.87 9.46 0.75
C ILE A 191 -7.83 10.57 -0.30
N THR A 192 -8.65 10.45 -1.35
CA THR A 192 -8.60 11.35 -2.52
C THR A 192 -9.54 12.57 -2.42
N GLY A 193 -10.53 12.53 -1.53
CA GLY A 193 -11.60 13.53 -1.44
C GLY A 193 -12.61 13.47 -2.59
N LYS A 194 -12.57 12.44 -3.45
CA LYS A 194 -13.46 12.25 -4.61
C LYS A 194 -14.33 11.01 -4.45
N GLU A 195 -15.42 10.91 -5.18
CA GLU A 195 -16.14 9.63 -5.29
C GLU A 195 -15.24 8.58 -5.93
N ALA A 196 -15.32 7.35 -5.41
CA ALA A 196 -14.62 6.20 -5.94
C ALA A 196 -15.51 5.48 -6.98
N ASP A 197 -14.89 4.79 -7.94
CA ASP A 197 -15.57 3.76 -8.70
C ASP A 197 -15.87 2.60 -7.74
N ILE A 198 -17.15 2.35 -7.53
CA ILE A 198 -17.64 1.26 -6.67
C ILE A 198 -18.38 0.21 -7.50
N THR A 199 -18.18 0.18 -8.80
CA THR A 199 -18.72 -0.86 -9.68
C THR A 199 -18.14 -2.21 -9.30
N ILE A 200 -18.98 -3.26 -9.33
CA ILE A 200 -18.56 -4.63 -9.03
C ILE A 200 -17.43 -5.04 -9.99
N THR A 201 -16.33 -5.59 -9.46
CA THR A 201 -15.26 -6.17 -10.30
C THR A 201 -15.70 -7.53 -10.83
N ALA A 202 -16.22 -8.39 -9.95
CA ALA A 202 -16.73 -9.70 -10.30
C ALA A 202 -18.02 -10.05 -9.57
N ALA A 203 -19.01 -10.58 -10.29
CA ALA A 203 -20.27 -11.09 -9.77
C ALA A 203 -20.37 -12.60 -10.05
N VAL A 204 -20.38 -13.40 -8.98
CA VAL A 204 -20.71 -14.82 -9.04
C VAL A 204 -22.19 -14.96 -8.67
N LEU A 205 -23.00 -15.40 -9.61
CA LEU A 205 -24.47 -15.43 -9.47
C LEU A 205 -24.95 -16.88 -9.53
N GLU A 206 -25.45 -17.39 -8.41
CA GLU A 206 -25.99 -18.74 -8.30
C GLU A 206 -27.51 -18.75 -8.08
N GLY A 207 -28.23 -19.55 -8.85
CA GLY A 207 -29.68 -19.71 -8.71
C GLY A 207 -30.49 -18.47 -9.13
N LEU A 208 -29.94 -17.67 -10.05
CA LEU A 208 -30.59 -16.50 -10.64
C LEU A 208 -31.87 -16.91 -11.36
N SER A 209 -32.97 -16.18 -11.10
CA SER A 209 -34.30 -16.46 -11.63
C SER A 209 -34.81 -15.39 -12.59
N ILE A 210 -34.15 -14.22 -12.62
CA ILE A 210 -34.52 -13.09 -13.50
C ILE A 210 -33.54 -12.85 -14.65
N HIS A 211 -33.99 -12.08 -15.64
CA HIS A 211 -33.10 -11.45 -16.61
C HIS A 211 -32.67 -10.08 -16.10
N SER A 212 -31.36 -9.82 -16.08
CA SER A 212 -30.86 -8.46 -15.84
C SER A 212 -31.13 -7.57 -17.05
N GLU A 213 -31.77 -6.42 -16.83
CA GLU A 213 -32.10 -5.44 -17.87
C GLU A 213 -30.88 -4.70 -18.41
N THR A 214 -29.83 -4.56 -17.59
CA THR A 214 -28.60 -3.84 -17.95
C THR A 214 -27.42 -4.49 -17.27
N VAL A 215 -26.43 -4.88 -18.07
CA VAL A 215 -25.16 -5.42 -17.61
C VAL A 215 -24.03 -4.54 -18.15
N ASP A 216 -23.21 -3.99 -17.26
CA ASP A 216 -21.95 -3.37 -17.63
C ASP A 216 -21.03 -4.45 -18.24
N PRO A 217 -20.53 -4.23 -19.48
CA PRO A 217 -19.71 -5.21 -20.17
C PRO A 217 -18.38 -5.50 -19.45
N GLU A 218 -17.89 -4.56 -18.64
CA GLU A 218 -16.64 -4.63 -17.88
C GLU A 218 -16.84 -5.18 -16.45
N ILE A 219 -17.89 -5.96 -16.22
CA ILE A 219 -18.04 -6.78 -15.01
C ILE A 219 -17.77 -8.23 -15.38
N ILE A 220 -16.91 -8.89 -14.61
CA ILE A 220 -16.70 -10.34 -14.70
C ILE A 220 -17.93 -11.03 -14.14
N ILE A 221 -18.66 -11.77 -14.96
CA ILE A 221 -19.84 -12.51 -14.51
C ILE A 221 -19.56 -14.00 -14.61
N VAL A 222 -19.66 -14.68 -13.47
CA VAL A 222 -19.61 -16.14 -13.40
C VAL A 222 -20.97 -16.67 -13.01
N SER A 223 -21.60 -17.35 -13.96
CA SER A 223 -22.93 -17.93 -13.77
C SER A 223 -22.82 -19.37 -13.25
N VAL A 224 -23.44 -19.62 -12.10
CA VAL A 224 -23.40 -20.92 -11.41
C VAL A 224 -24.82 -21.49 -11.33
N ASN A 225 -25.04 -22.71 -11.81
CA ASN A 225 -26.34 -23.39 -11.75
C ASN A 225 -27.56 -22.61 -12.33
N ASN A 226 -27.34 -21.61 -13.20
CA ASN A 226 -28.42 -20.85 -13.84
C ASN A 226 -28.87 -21.49 -15.17
N THR A 227 -30.09 -21.17 -15.60
CA THR A 227 -30.63 -21.71 -16.85
C THR A 227 -29.88 -21.19 -18.08
N THR A 228 -29.86 -21.99 -19.15
CA THR A 228 -29.28 -21.59 -20.45
C THR A 228 -29.88 -20.30 -20.99
N GLU A 229 -31.17 -20.05 -20.75
CA GLU A 229 -31.85 -18.84 -21.19
C GLU A 229 -31.30 -17.59 -20.50
N ILE A 230 -31.17 -17.64 -19.18
CA ILE A 230 -30.57 -16.56 -18.37
C ILE A 230 -29.12 -16.33 -18.78
N ASN A 231 -28.33 -17.40 -18.92
CA ASN A 231 -26.93 -17.32 -19.35
C ASN A 231 -26.79 -16.63 -20.71
N ASN A 232 -27.64 -16.98 -21.66
CA ASN A 232 -27.63 -16.36 -22.99
C ASN A 232 -28.04 -14.89 -22.97
N ALA A 233 -28.89 -14.47 -22.04
CA ALA A 233 -29.28 -13.06 -21.89
C ALA A 233 -28.12 -12.20 -21.35
N ILE A 234 -27.41 -12.69 -20.32
CA ILE A 234 -26.27 -11.99 -19.72
C ILE A 234 -25.08 -11.97 -20.70
N LYS A 235 -24.75 -13.10 -21.33
CA LYS A 235 -23.61 -13.24 -22.24
C LYS A 235 -23.68 -12.27 -23.43
N LYS A 236 -24.87 -11.83 -23.85
CA LYS A 236 -25.04 -10.84 -24.93
C LYS A 236 -24.59 -9.43 -24.55
N GLN A 237 -24.47 -9.14 -23.25
CA GLN A 237 -24.18 -7.81 -22.72
C GLN A 237 -22.81 -7.74 -22.02
N SER A 238 -22.16 -8.87 -21.72
CA SER A 238 -20.89 -8.94 -20.98
C SER A 238 -19.70 -9.30 -21.86
N ASN A 239 -18.56 -8.62 -21.68
CA ASN A 239 -17.28 -8.98 -22.30
C ASN A 239 -16.60 -10.15 -21.56
N HIS A 240 -16.94 -10.36 -20.29
CA HIS A 240 -16.28 -11.29 -19.38
C HIS A 240 -17.28 -12.26 -18.75
N PHE A 241 -17.94 -13.08 -19.57
CA PHE A 241 -18.93 -14.05 -19.12
C PHE A 241 -18.36 -15.47 -19.07
N TYR A 242 -18.52 -16.13 -17.93
CA TYR A 242 -18.17 -17.53 -17.69
C TYR A 242 -19.36 -18.29 -17.10
N SER A 243 -19.38 -19.60 -17.32
CA SER A 243 -20.30 -20.51 -16.63
C SER A 243 -19.48 -21.61 -15.98
N SER A 244 -19.79 -21.90 -14.73
CA SER A 244 -19.06 -22.90 -13.93
C SER A 244 -20.02 -23.55 -12.92
N ASN A 245 -19.69 -24.77 -12.50
CA ASN A 245 -20.34 -25.44 -11.37
C ASN A 245 -19.35 -25.64 -10.21
N ASP A 246 -18.19 -24.97 -10.28
CA ASP A 246 -17.15 -25.08 -9.28
C ASP A 246 -17.51 -24.24 -8.04
N ARG A 247 -16.81 -24.50 -6.95
CA ARG A 247 -16.90 -23.69 -5.72
C ARG A 247 -16.25 -22.32 -5.92
N PHE A 248 -16.58 -21.32 -5.08
CA PHE A 248 -16.13 -19.94 -5.27
C PHE A 248 -14.60 -19.80 -5.31
N ASP A 249 -13.86 -20.53 -4.47
CA ASP A 249 -12.39 -20.48 -4.46
C ASP A 249 -11.77 -20.93 -5.78
N GLU A 250 -12.34 -21.95 -6.41
CA GLU A 250 -11.93 -22.39 -7.75
C GLU A 250 -12.32 -21.37 -8.82
N ILE A 251 -13.53 -20.81 -8.74
CA ILE A 251 -13.99 -19.74 -9.63
C ILE A 251 -13.05 -18.54 -9.53
N TYR A 252 -12.68 -18.16 -8.32
CA TYR A 252 -11.79 -17.04 -8.06
C TYR A 252 -10.43 -17.28 -8.72
N GLU A 253 -9.82 -18.45 -8.49
CA GLU A 253 -8.54 -18.82 -9.09
C GLU A 253 -8.57 -18.85 -10.63
N LYS A 254 -9.66 -19.35 -11.23
CA LYS A 254 -9.80 -19.52 -12.68
C LYS A 254 -10.11 -18.22 -13.41
N PHE A 255 -10.96 -17.35 -12.84
CA PHE A 255 -11.58 -16.26 -13.61
C PHE A 255 -11.42 -14.86 -13.00
N ILE A 256 -11.06 -14.72 -11.72
CA ILE A 256 -11.14 -13.42 -11.02
C ILE A 256 -9.79 -12.97 -10.48
N ARG A 257 -8.95 -13.89 -10.01
CA ARG A 257 -7.73 -13.56 -9.25
C ARG A 257 -6.79 -12.62 -10.00
N LEU A 258 -6.58 -12.87 -11.29
CA LEU A 258 -5.69 -12.09 -12.16
C LEU A 258 -6.38 -10.88 -12.80
N SER A 259 -7.49 -10.42 -12.25
CA SER A 259 -8.23 -9.28 -12.78
C SER A 259 -8.26 -8.14 -11.77
N GLU A 260 -8.00 -6.94 -12.25
CA GLU A 260 -8.13 -5.69 -11.52
C GLU A 260 -9.08 -4.75 -12.25
N ARG A 261 -9.67 -3.81 -11.52
CA ARG A 261 -10.50 -2.76 -12.11
C ARG A 261 -9.74 -1.43 -12.05
N SER A 262 -9.60 -0.77 -13.19
CA SER A 262 -9.04 0.59 -13.26
C SER A 262 -9.72 1.38 -14.38
N ASP A 263 -10.02 2.65 -14.12
CA ASP A 263 -10.70 3.56 -15.04
C ASP A 263 -11.94 2.94 -15.73
N GLY A 264 -12.73 2.19 -14.95
CA GLY A 264 -13.96 1.55 -15.40
C GLY A 264 -13.78 0.31 -16.28
N LYS A 265 -12.56 -0.23 -16.38
CA LYS A 265 -12.23 -1.42 -17.19
C LYS A 265 -11.62 -2.53 -16.37
N ILE A 266 -11.76 -3.76 -16.87
CA ILE A 266 -11.00 -4.90 -16.36
C ILE A 266 -9.62 -4.94 -17.01
N ILE A 267 -8.59 -5.06 -16.18
CA ILE A 267 -7.19 -5.24 -16.59
C ILE A 267 -6.75 -6.62 -16.10
N GLU A 268 -6.21 -7.42 -17.01
CA GLU A 268 -5.56 -8.69 -16.65
C GLU A 268 -4.14 -8.43 -16.13
N THR A 269 -3.80 -9.04 -15.00
CA THR A 269 -2.48 -8.97 -14.37
C THR A 269 -1.73 -10.29 -14.51
N ALA A 270 -0.40 -10.21 -14.50
CA ALA A 270 0.45 -11.40 -14.54
C ALA A 270 0.39 -12.15 -13.20
N ASP A 271 0.47 -13.49 -13.25
CA ASP A 271 0.59 -14.30 -12.04
C ASP A 271 2.02 -14.25 -11.49
N ILE A 272 2.19 -13.69 -10.31
CA ILE A 272 3.47 -13.70 -9.58
C ILE A 272 3.97 -15.13 -9.32
N ARG A 273 3.06 -16.11 -9.19
CA ARG A 273 3.40 -17.52 -8.93
C ARG A 273 4.16 -18.15 -10.10
N ASP A 274 3.94 -17.67 -11.32
CA ASP A 274 4.59 -18.15 -12.53
C ASP A 274 5.81 -17.28 -12.91
N SER A 275 6.10 -16.21 -12.16
CA SER A 275 7.20 -15.29 -12.48
C SER A 275 8.54 -15.70 -11.84
N GLY A 276 8.54 -16.66 -10.92
CA GLY A 276 9.71 -16.99 -10.10
C GLY A 276 10.03 -15.95 -9.02
N LEU A 277 9.07 -15.08 -8.69
CA LEU A 277 9.16 -14.15 -7.57
C LEU A 277 8.51 -14.78 -6.34
N VAL A 278 9.28 -14.93 -5.28
CA VAL A 278 8.79 -15.34 -3.96
C VAL A 278 8.34 -14.10 -3.21
N GLN A 279 7.11 -14.14 -2.68
CA GLN A 279 6.59 -13.20 -1.69
C GLN A 279 6.31 -13.96 -0.40
N GLU A 280 7.03 -13.65 0.68
CA GLU A 280 6.90 -14.33 1.97
C GLU A 280 6.76 -13.34 3.12
N VAL A 281 5.97 -13.70 4.13
CA VAL A 281 5.77 -12.89 5.34
C VAL A 281 6.78 -13.31 6.40
N GLN A 282 7.42 -12.32 7.01
CA GLN A 282 8.27 -12.49 8.19
C GLN A 282 7.67 -11.72 9.35
N ILE A 283 7.39 -12.42 10.45
CA ILE A 283 7.00 -11.81 11.72
C ILE A 283 8.18 -11.95 12.67
N MET A 284 8.78 -10.82 13.02
CA MET A 284 9.95 -10.75 13.90
C MET A 284 9.52 -10.18 15.26
N GLU A 285 9.97 -10.80 16.35
CA GLU A 285 9.89 -10.20 17.68
C GLU A 285 11.04 -9.20 17.81
N ILE A 286 10.71 -7.94 18.02
CA ILE A 286 11.69 -6.84 18.09
C ILE A 286 11.75 -6.30 19.50
N THR A 287 12.96 -6.13 20.02
CA THR A 287 13.20 -5.52 21.32
C THR A 287 12.91 -4.02 21.24
N THR A 288 12.08 -3.50 22.14
CA THR A 288 11.78 -2.06 22.15
C THR A 288 12.99 -1.28 22.64
N SER A 289 13.51 -0.43 21.77
CA SER A 289 14.67 0.41 22.01
C SER A 289 14.38 1.56 22.99
N GLU A 290 15.40 2.05 23.69
CA GLU A 290 15.26 3.15 24.66
C GLU A 290 14.76 4.46 24.01
N ASP A 291 15.09 4.68 22.74
CA ASP A 291 14.65 5.82 21.93
C ASP A 291 13.26 5.63 21.31
N ASN A 292 12.59 4.49 21.56
CA ASN A 292 11.20 4.29 21.13
C ASN A 292 10.21 4.96 22.09
N HIS A 293 9.53 5.99 21.60
CA HIS A 293 8.53 6.73 22.38
C HIS A 293 7.08 6.33 22.07
N ARG A 294 6.86 5.37 21.15
CA ARG A 294 5.54 4.94 20.69
C ARG A 294 5.13 3.59 21.25
N VAL A 295 6.08 2.66 21.36
CA VAL A 295 5.85 1.34 21.94
C VAL A 295 6.09 1.41 23.45
N ARG A 296 5.24 0.72 24.22
CA ARG A 296 5.26 0.73 25.69
C ARG A 296 5.54 -0.65 26.30
N THR A 297 5.55 -1.69 25.47
CA THR A 297 5.92 -3.05 25.86
C THR A 297 7.44 -3.22 25.72
N PRO A 298 8.06 -4.19 26.41
CA PRO A 298 9.50 -4.46 26.27
C PRO A 298 9.90 -4.98 24.88
N SER A 299 8.97 -5.62 24.19
CA SER A 299 9.12 -6.13 22.83
C SER A 299 7.77 -6.08 22.10
N TYR A 300 7.80 -6.23 20.78
CA TYR A 300 6.59 -6.31 19.96
C TYR A 300 6.85 -7.04 18.64
N GLN A 301 5.79 -7.58 18.05
CA GLN A 301 5.84 -8.21 16.73
C GLN A 301 5.86 -7.15 15.62
N LEU A 302 6.85 -7.25 14.74
CA LEU A 302 6.97 -6.47 13.51
C LEU A 302 6.75 -7.38 12.30
N GLY A 303 5.85 -6.98 11.42
CA GLY A 303 5.65 -7.64 10.13
C GLY A 303 6.51 -7.04 9.04
N ALA A 304 7.11 -7.89 8.22
CA ALA A 304 7.76 -7.53 6.97
C ALA A 304 7.32 -8.50 5.86
N VAL A 305 7.29 -8.00 4.63
CA VAL A 305 7.06 -8.80 3.42
C VAL A 305 8.35 -8.81 2.62
N ILE A 306 8.86 -10.01 2.40
CA ILE A 306 10.11 -10.25 1.70
C ILE A 306 9.80 -10.64 0.26
N PHE A 307 10.38 -9.92 -0.69
CA PHE A 307 10.34 -10.25 -2.10
C PHE A 307 11.73 -10.63 -2.58
N ARG A 308 11.84 -11.79 -3.23
CA ARG A 308 13.11 -12.30 -3.75
C ARG A 308 12.88 -13.24 -4.92
N LYS A 309 13.89 -13.38 -5.76
CA LYS A 309 13.91 -14.45 -6.76
C LYS A 309 13.88 -15.83 -6.10
N GLU A 310 13.07 -16.74 -6.64
CA GLU A 310 13.12 -18.15 -6.27
C GLU A 310 14.47 -18.72 -6.73
N ASP A 311 15.30 -19.10 -5.76
CA ASP A 311 16.59 -19.70 -6.02
C ASP A 311 17.01 -20.61 -4.86
N ASN A 312 17.51 -21.80 -5.21
CA ASN A 312 18.04 -22.80 -4.29
C ASN A 312 19.57 -22.75 -4.17
N THR A 313 20.24 -21.79 -4.81
CA THR A 313 21.70 -21.60 -4.68
C THR A 313 22.07 -20.76 -3.45
N LYS A 314 23.17 -21.13 -2.79
CA LYS A 314 23.80 -20.34 -1.72
C LYS A 314 24.59 -19.18 -2.33
N LYS A 315 23.88 -18.11 -2.67
CA LYS A 315 24.44 -16.89 -3.29
C LYS A 315 24.10 -15.71 -2.41
N GLN A 316 25.14 -14.94 -2.03
CA GLN A 316 24.94 -13.68 -1.32
C GLN A 316 24.31 -12.61 -2.21
N ARG A 317 23.17 -12.09 -1.78
CA ARG A 317 22.36 -11.09 -2.49
C ARG A 317 22.42 -9.72 -1.81
N PRO A 318 22.24 -8.62 -2.55
CA PRO A 318 21.94 -7.35 -1.93
C PRO A 318 20.65 -7.39 -1.11
N LEU A 319 20.55 -6.53 -0.11
CA LEU A 319 19.32 -6.26 0.64
C LEU A 319 18.87 -4.83 0.36
N VAL A 320 17.59 -4.64 0.03
CA VAL A 320 16.94 -3.32 -0.07
C VAL A 320 15.84 -3.25 0.98
N MET A 321 16.02 -2.38 1.98
CA MET A 321 14.98 -2.06 2.96
C MET A 321 14.00 -1.07 2.32
N CYS A 322 12.70 -1.38 2.33
CA CYS A 322 11.65 -0.58 1.68
C CYS A 322 10.59 -0.13 2.69
N PHE A 323 10.33 1.19 2.72
CA PHE A 323 9.41 1.81 3.66
C PHE A 323 8.24 2.49 2.93
N HIS A 324 7.02 2.12 3.29
CA HIS A 324 5.78 2.59 2.64
C HIS A 324 5.37 4.03 3.03
N GLY A 325 4.47 4.64 2.27
CA GLY A 325 3.87 5.94 2.57
C GLY A 325 2.92 5.92 3.78
N GLY A 326 2.46 7.09 4.23
CA GLY A 326 1.56 7.20 5.39
C GLY A 326 0.15 6.62 5.19
N GLY A 327 -0.30 6.51 3.94
CA GLY A 327 -1.59 5.90 3.57
C GLY A 327 -1.46 4.52 2.92
N ASP A 328 -0.25 4.00 2.78
CA ASP A 328 0.05 2.76 2.06
C ASP A 328 0.33 1.60 3.02
N THR A 329 0.73 0.47 2.44
CA THR A 329 1.11 -0.77 3.14
C THR A 329 2.44 -1.26 2.58
N ALA A 330 3.10 -2.19 3.30
CA ALA A 330 4.34 -2.79 2.82
C ALA A 330 4.20 -3.41 1.42
N ILE A 331 3.11 -4.17 1.21
CA ILE A 331 2.83 -4.85 -0.05
C ILE A 331 2.51 -3.84 -1.15
N LEU A 332 1.62 -2.88 -0.88
CA LEU A 332 1.20 -1.93 -1.90
C LEU A 332 2.39 -1.12 -2.41
N THR A 333 3.20 -0.55 -1.52
CA THR A 333 4.35 0.25 -1.94
C THR A 333 5.32 -0.57 -2.79
N ALA A 334 5.61 -1.82 -2.42
CA ALA A 334 6.51 -2.68 -3.20
C ALA A 334 6.01 -2.90 -4.64
N ILE A 335 4.71 -3.14 -4.82
CA ILE A 335 4.08 -3.41 -6.12
C ILE A 335 3.98 -2.15 -6.98
N ILE A 336 3.44 -1.04 -6.44
CA ILE A 336 3.21 0.18 -7.24
C ILE A 336 4.53 0.87 -7.63
N SER A 337 5.58 0.69 -6.83
CA SER A 337 6.91 1.19 -7.13
C SER A 337 7.70 0.27 -8.05
N GLY A 338 7.22 -0.95 -8.33
CA GLY A 338 7.95 -1.98 -9.07
C GLY A 338 9.22 -2.49 -8.37
N TRP A 339 9.38 -2.26 -7.06
CA TRP A 339 10.56 -2.74 -6.33
C TRP A 339 10.57 -4.28 -6.24
N ASP A 340 9.39 -4.90 -6.20
CA ASP A 340 9.19 -6.34 -6.23
C ASP A 340 9.69 -6.98 -7.54
N LYS A 341 9.37 -6.36 -8.68
CA LYS A 341 9.83 -6.78 -10.01
C LYS A 341 11.32 -6.58 -10.17
N LEU A 342 11.85 -5.44 -9.72
CA LEU A 342 13.30 -5.21 -9.72
C LEU A 342 14.04 -6.24 -8.85
N ALA A 343 13.47 -6.67 -7.72
CA ALA A 343 14.07 -7.71 -6.88
C ALA A 343 14.24 -9.04 -7.65
N LEU A 344 13.28 -9.38 -8.51
CA LEU A 344 13.36 -10.54 -9.40
C LEU A 344 14.41 -10.36 -10.51
N GLU A 345 14.36 -9.22 -11.20
CA GLU A 345 15.18 -8.92 -12.39
C GLU A 345 16.67 -8.78 -12.03
N GLU A 346 16.94 -8.10 -10.91
CA GLU A 346 18.28 -7.70 -10.46
C GLU A 346 18.84 -8.61 -9.35
N ASP A 347 18.05 -9.60 -8.93
CA ASP A 347 18.42 -10.64 -7.97
C ASP A 347 18.91 -10.10 -6.62
N PHE A 348 18.11 -9.19 -6.03
CA PHE A 348 18.25 -8.73 -4.66
C PHE A 348 17.06 -9.16 -3.79
N ILE A 349 17.24 -9.06 -2.48
CA ILE A 349 16.18 -9.29 -1.50
C ILE A 349 15.58 -7.93 -1.13
N LEU A 350 14.28 -7.76 -1.36
CA LEU A 350 13.53 -6.60 -0.90
C LEU A 350 12.86 -6.95 0.43
N CYS A 351 13.06 -6.12 1.46
CA CYS A 351 12.32 -6.21 2.71
C CYS A 351 11.41 -4.99 2.86
N ALA A 352 10.11 -5.16 2.61
CA ALA A 352 9.11 -4.13 2.82
C ALA A 352 8.51 -4.23 4.23
N ILE A 353 8.66 -3.21 5.06
CA ILE A 353 8.27 -3.27 6.48
C ILE A 353 6.89 -2.65 6.70
N GLU A 354 6.00 -3.38 7.36
CA GLU A 354 4.65 -2.92 7.70
C GLU A 354 4.65 -2.02 8.93
N TYR A 355 3.84 -0.97 8.88
CA TYR A 355 3.67 0.04 9.93
C TYR A 355 5.00 0.55 10.53
N HIS A 356 6.01 0.78 9.66
CA HIS A 356 7.38 1.11 10.08
C HIS A 356 7.52 2.39 10.93
N ILE A 357 6.52 3.27 10.95
CA ILE A 357 6.54 4.52 11.73
C ILE A 357 6.55 4.30 13.25
N ARG A 358 6.19 3.11 13.74
CA ARG A 358 6.34 2.75 15.17
C ARG A 358 7.73 2.20 15.51
N THR A 359 8.52 1.85 14.49
CA THR A 359 9.83 1.21 14.61
C THR A 359 10.94 2.24 14.47
N THR A 360 11.81 2.35 15.48
CA THR A 360 12.94 3.29 15.46
C THR A 360 14.04 2.83 14.51
N PRO A 361 14.91 3.73 14.03
CA PRO A 361 16.11 3.33 13.28
C PRO A 361 16.98 2.32 14.04
N THR A 362 17.04 2.42 15.37
CA THR A 362 17.72 1.45 16.25
C THR A 362 17.13 0.05 16.09
N GLU A 363 15.82 -0.07 16.14
CA GLU A 363 15.10 -1.35 15.97
C GLU A 363 15.21 -1.89 14.54
N ILE A 364 15.33 -1.03 13.53
CA ILE A 364 15.60 -1.47 12.14
C ILE A 364 16.97 -2.18 12.04
N MET A 365 17.94 -1.87 12.91
CA MET A 365 19.20 -2.60 12.91
C MET A 365 19.02 -4.05 13.35
N GLU A 366 18.20 -4.29 14.37
CA GLU A 366 17.81 -5.64 14.81
C GLU A 366 17.06 -6.39 13.70
N VAL A 367 16.21 -5.71 12.94
CA VAL A 367 15.57 -6.29 11.74
C VAL A 367 16.61 -6.72 10.70
N ILE A 368 17.57 -5.86 10.36
CA ILE A 368 18.61 -6.19 9.38
C ILE A 368 19.46 -7.37 9.88
N ASP A 369 19.79 -7.40 11.17
CA ASP A 369 20.58 -8.48 11.76
C ASP A 369 19.82 -9.81 11.71
N ASN A 370 18.52 -9.81 12.03
CA ASN A 370 17.65 -11.00 11.85
C ASN A 370 17.63 -11.46 10.38
N LEU A 371 17.52 -10.53 9.42
CA LEU A 371 17.52 -10.87 8.00
C LEU A 371 18.85 -11.48 7.54
N LEU A 372 19.98 -10.96 8.04
CA LEU A 372 21.32 -11.52 7.76
C LEU A 372 21.49 -12.96 8.27
N GLU A 373 20.76 -13.35 9.32
CA GLU A 373 20.73 -14.72 9.82
C GLU A 373 19.80 -15.64 9.00
N LEU A 374 18.68 -15.09 8.52
CA LEU A 374 17.65 -15.84 7.80
C LEU A 374 17.97 -16.04 6.31
N TYR A 375 18.73 -15.11 5.72
CA TYR A 375 18.97 -15.06 4.29
C TYR A 375 20.45 -14.90 3.94
N ASP A 376 20.85 -15.46 2.80
CA ASP A 376 22.20 -15.25 2.22
C ASP A 376 22.32 -13.82 1.69
N ILE A 377 22.51 -12.84 2.57
CA ILE A 377 22.69 -11.43 2.25
C ILE A 377 24.18 -11.09 2.24
N ASP A 378 24.58 -10.24 1.30
CA ASP A 378 25.89 -9.62 1.24
C ASP A 378 25.89 -8.38 2.17
N PRO A 379 26.58 -8.42 3.33
CA PRO A 379 26.56 -7.31 4.28
C PRO A 379 27.20 -6.03 3.74
N SER A 380 27.96 -6.10 2.64
CA SER A 380 28.51 -4.92 1.96
C SER A 380 27.51 -4.24 1.01
N ARG A 381 26.34 -4.84 0.77
CA ARG A 381 25.31 -4.36 -0.17
C ARG A 381 23.93 -4.28 0.48
N ILE A 382 23.86 -3.49 1.55
CA ILE A 382 22.60 -3.14 2.21
C ILE A 382 22.20 -1.73 1.78
N TYR A 383 20.98 -1.58 1.30
CA TYR A 383 20.41 -0.34 0.80
C TYR A 383 19.10 -0.01 1.51
N ALA A 384 18.67 1.25 1.46
CA ALA A 384 17.37 1.67 1.97
C ALA A 384 16.65 2.61 1.00
N THR A 385 15.34 2.43 0.87
CA THR A 385 14.47 3.26 0.05
C THR A 385 13.13 3.45 0.73
N GLY A 386 12.42 4.51 0.38
CA GLY A 386 11.06 4.68 0.88
C GLY A 386 10.36 5.91 0.29
N PHE A 387 9.03 5.85 0.29
CA PHE A 387 8.16 6.89 -0.26
C PHE A 387 7.53 7.73 0.85
N SER A 388 7.51 9.06 0.72
CA SER A 388 6.80 9.96 1.63
C SER A 388 7.23 9.79 3.10
N MET A 389 6.37 9.25 3.97
CA MET A 389 6.71 8.84 5.33
C MET A 389 7.86 7.83 5.37
N GLY A 390 7.92 6.91 4.41
CA GLY A 390 9.04 6.00 4.22
C GLY A 390 10.33 6.69 3.80
N SER A 391 10.26 7.77 3.01
CA SER A 391 11.43 8.60 2.71
C SER A 391 11.99 9.28 3.96
N MET A 392 11.11 9.71 4.87
CA MET A 392 11.52 10.23 6.18
C MET A 392 12.23 9.15 7.00
N LYS A 393 11.74 7.90 7.00
CA LYS A 393 12.44 6.76 7.63
C LYS A 393 13.82 6.51 7.01
N THR A 394 13.94 6.59 5.68
CA THR A 394 15.23 6.51 4.98
C THR A 394 16.19 7.60 5.44
N TRP A 395 15.71 8.83 5.64
CA TRP A 395 16.53 9.91 6.22
C TRP A 395 16.87 9.72 7.70
N ASP A 396 16.00 9.09 8.48
CA ASP A 396 16.31 8.71 9.86
C ASP A 396 17.47 7.69 9.89
N LEU A 397 17.44 6.70 9.00
CA LEU A 397 18.53 5.71 8.86
C LEU A 397 19.84 6.37 8.40
N TYR A 398 19.76 7.30 7.43
CA TYR A 398 20.91 8.06 6.94
C TYR A 398 21.62 8.81 8.07
N GLN A 399 20.86 9.42 8.98
CA GLN A 399 21.44 10.26 10.03
C GLN A 399 21.87 9.45 11.28
N GLU A 400 21.22 8.33 11.58
CA GLU A 400 21.49 7.60 12.83
C GLU A 400 22.42 6.39 12.65
N TYR A 401 22.37 5.72 11.49
CA TYR A 401 23.11 4.49 11.20
C TYR A 401 23.75 4.48 9.79
N PRO A 402 24.46 5.55 9.37
CA PRO A 402 24.99 5.66 8.01
C PRO A 402 25.95 4.54 7.61
N GLU A 403 26.69 3.99 8.57
CA GLU A 403 27.71 2.95 8.35
C GLU A 403 27.14 1.60 7.92
N ARG A 404 25.83 1.41 8.05
CA ARG A 404 25.16 0.15 7.68
C ARG A 404 24.79 0.07 6.22
N PHE A 405 24.82 1.18 5.49
CA PHE A 405 24.24 1.26 4.15
C PHE A 405 25.28 1.60 3.08
N ALA A 406 25.23 0.87 1.97
CA ALA A 406 26.03 1.11 0.78
C ALA A 406 25.42 2.20 -0.11
N GLY A 407 24.12 2.50 0.03
CA GLY A 407 23.42 3.56 -0.69
C GLY A 407 21.96 3.68 -0.24
N MET A 408 21.34 4.81 -0.54
CA MET A 408 19.94 5.08 -0.17
C MET A 408 19.17 5.86 -1.24
N SER A 409 17.85 5.65 -1.29
CA SER A 409 16.95 6.42 -2.14
C SER A 409 15.73 6.94 -1.37
N PRO A 410 15.82 8.12 -0.75
CA PRO A 410 14.67 8.81 -0.20
C PRO A 410 13.81 9.42 -1.32
N MET A 411 12.53 9.04 -1.39
CA MET A 411 11.60 9.47 -2.44
C MET A 411 10.43 10.29 -1.91
N SER A 412 10.33 11.55 -2.36
CA SER A 412 9.17 12.43 -2.15
C SER A 412 8.88 12.70 -0.68
N GLY A 413 9.91 12.87 0.15
CA GLY A 413 9.74 13.22 1.57
C GLY A 413 11.08 13.51 2.26
N THR A 414 11.07 14.35 3.28
CA THR A 414 12.28 14.67 4.04
C THR A 414 11.96 15.17 5.45
N VAL A 415 12.98 15.16 6.31
CA VAL A 415 12.95 15.70 7.67
C VAL A 415 14.10 16.68 7.87
N ARG A 416 13.88 17.68 8.72
CA ARG A 416 14.93 18.63 9.09
C ARG A 416 16.11 17.85 9.72
N PRO A 417 17.37 18.06 9.27
CA PRO A 417 18.54 17.47 9.91
C PRO A 417 18.52 17.63 11.43
N GLY A 418 18.82 16.55 12.14
CA GLY A 418 18.78 16.47 13.61
C GLY A 418 17.40 16.17 14.20
N LEU A 419 16.34 16.08 13.38
CA LEU A 419 15.04 15.57 13.79
C LEU A 419 14.75 14.24 13.07
N ASN A 420 13.98 13.36 13.72
CA ASN A 420 13.48 12.13 13.10
C ASN A 420 12.11 12.33 12.42
N SER A 421 11.59 11.28 11.77
CA SER A 421 10.27 11.21 11.12
C SER A 421 9.08 11.54 12.03
N LEU A 422 9.27 11.56 13.35
CA LEU A 422 8.27 11.94 14.34
C LEU A 422 8.46 13.37 14.86
N SER A 423 9.42 14.12 14.28
CA SER A 423 9.83 15.46 14.72
C SER A 423 10.41 15.53 16.13
N PHE A 424 10.90 14.41 16.68
CA PHE A 424 11.74 14.40 17.89
C PHE A 424 13.21 14.62 17.52
N GLU A 425 14.01 15.05 18.49
CA GLU A 425 15.47 15.11 18.31
C GLU A 425 15.99 13.71 18.01
N ALA A 426 16.78 13.59 16.95
CA ALA A 426 17.42 12.34 16.60
C ALA A 426 18.50 12.03 17.65
N PRO A 427 18.61 10.77 18.13
CA PRO A 427 19.61 10.40 19.12
C PRO A 427 21.05 10.54 18.59
N ARG A 428 21.22 10.54 17.26
CA ARG A 428 22.50 10.63 16.55
C ARG A 428 22.34 11.41 15.26
N MET A 429 23.44 11.94 14.75
CA MET A 429 23.47 12.68 13.49
C MET A 429 24.72 12.29 12.68
N ASN A 430 24.53 12.04 11.39
CA ASN A 430 25.62 11.79 10.47
C ASN A 430 26.33 13.12 10.13
N GLU A 431 27.61 13.19 10.50
CA GLU A 431 28.43 14.38 10.31
C GLU A 431 29.50 14.23 9.22
N ASN A 432 29.88 13.01 8.88
CA ASN A 432 31.08 12.74 8.08
C ASN A 432 31.10 11.39 7.35
N VAL A 433 30.06 10.57 7.49
CA VAL A 433 29.99 9.26 6.84
C VAL A 433 29.35 9.42 5.47
N ILE A 434 30.14 9.27 4.41
CA ILE A 434 29.65 9.33 3.03
C ILE A 434 28.65 8.19 2.83
N VAL A 435 27.45 8.53 2.34
CA VAL A 435 26.44 7.56 1.89
C VAL A 435 25.95 7.99 0.51
N PRO A 436 26.08 7.15 -0.52
CA PRO A 436 25.51 7.42 -1.83
C PRO A 436 24.00 7.60 -1.74
N VAL A 437 23.47 8.73 -2.23
CA VAL A 437 22.04 9.06 -2.15
C VAL A 437 21.50 9.42 -3.53
N PHE A 438 20.41 8.75 -3.93
CA PHE A 438 19.56 9.13 -5.07
C PHE A 438 18.21 9.64 -4.55
N MET A 439 18.06 10.95 -4.42
CA MET A 439 16.83 11.56 -3.93
C MET A 439 15.87 11.85 -5.08
N VAL A 440 14.57 11.59 -4.88
CA VAL A 440 13.51 11.89 -5.86
C VAL A 440 12.48 12.84 -5.25
N GLY A 441 11.91 13.74 -6.06
CA GLY A 441 10.72 14.50 -5.68
C GLY A 441 9.93 15.01 -6.90
N GLY A 442 8.63 15.24 -6.69
CA GLY A 442 7.70 15.72 -7.71
C GLY A 442 7.61 17.25 -7.75
N GLU A 443 7.75 17.84 -8.94
CA GLU A 443 7.68 19.30 -9.12
C GLU A 443 6.25 19.85 -8.95
N SER A 444 5.23 19.00 -9.10
CA SER A 444 3.83 19.39 -8.92
C SER A 444 3.25 19.00 -7.57
N SER A 445 4.07 18.39 -6.70
CA SER A 445 3.64 18.02 -5.35
C SER A 445 3.19 19.23 -4.55
N SER A 446 2.08 19.05 -3.83
CA SER A 446 1.59 20.01 -2.85
C SER A 446 2.39 19.98 -1.53
N MET A 447 3.28 18.99 -1.35
CA MET A 447 4.16 18.85 -0.19
C MET A 447 5.55 19.42 -0.47
N ALA A 448 6.26 19.82 0.59
CA ALA A 448 7.61 20.37 0.48
C ALA A 448 8.67 19.27 0.37
N GLU A 449 8.80 18.67 -0.81
CA GLU A 449 9.74 17.59 -1.13
C GLU A 449 11.08 18.13 -1.65
N LEU A 450 11.03 19.22 -2.41
CA LEU A 450 12.14 19.82 -3.14
C LEU A 450 12.47 21.23 -2.60
N PRO A 451 13.72 21.73 -2.77
CA PRO A 451 14.13 23.03 -2.25
C PRO A 451 13.26 24.23 -2.68
N PHE A 452 12.78 24.24 -3.92
CA PHE A 452 11.86 25.28 -4.38
C PHE A 452 10.45 25.20 -3.75
N GLN A 453 10.11 24.12 -3.04
CA GLN A 453 8.82 23.98 -2.34
C GLN A 453 8.91 24.42 -0.87
N GLY A 454 10.08 24.32 -0.23
CA GLY A 454 10.21 24.72 1.18
C GLY A 454 11.63 24.70 1.73
N ARG A 455 11.79 25.21 2.97
CA ARG A 455 13.11 25.33 3.63
C ARG A 455 13.64 24.01 4.18
N ILE A 456 12.78 23.04 4.50
CA ILE A 456 13.22 21.76 5.06
C ILE A 456 14.09 20.99 4.05
N PRO A 457 13.67 20.81 2.78
CA PRO A 457 14.53 20.23 1.75
C PRO A 457 15.86 20.98 1.57
N VAL A 458 15.85 22.32 1.62
CA VAL A 458 17.09 23.13 1.55
C VAL A 458 18.10 22.69 2.62
N TYR A 459 17.67 22.60 3.89
CA TYR A 459 18.56 22.17 4.97
C TYR A 459 19.03 20.73 4.81
N ARG A 460 18.17 19.84 4.30
CA ARG A 460 18.55 18.45 4.06
C ARG A 460 19.61 18.34 2.96
N ILE A 461 19.44 19.04 1.85
CA ILE A 461 20.43 19.06 0.76
C ILE A 461 21.75 19.70 1.22
N GLU A 462 21.69 20.79 1.99
CA GLU A 462 22.89 21.40 2.58
C GLU A 462 23.67 20.41 3.46
N ASN A 463 22.97 19.67 4.33
CA ASN A 463 23.56 18.62 5.16
C ASN A 463 24.18 17.50 4.30
N LEU A 464 23.46 17.02 3.29
CA LEU A 464 23.93 15.97 2.39
C LEU A 464 25.20 16.40 1.64
N PHE A 465 25.23 17.62 1.08
CA PHE A 465 26.38 18.13 0.34
C PHE A 465 27.63 18.19 1.22
N ARG A 466 27.47 18.64 2.47
CA ARG A 466 28.57 18.69 3.42
C ARG A 466 29.10 17.30 3.78
N VAL A 467 28.20 16.37 4.11
CA VAL A 467 28.59 15.01 4.54
C VAL A 467 29.19 14.20 3.39
N ASN A 468 28.59 14.27 2.20
CA ASN A 468 29.10 13.63 1.00
C ASN A 468 30.24 14.40 0.32
N GLN A 469 30.73 15.47 0.95
CA GLN A 469 31.91 16.21 0.50
C GLN A 469 31.81 16.70 -0.95
N VAL A 470 30.64 17.21 -1.35
CA VAL A 470 30.43 17.80 -2.67
C VAL A 470 31.39 18.98 -2.86
N ASP A 471 32.13 18.98 -3.99
CA ASP A 471 33.27 19.87 -4.23
C ASP A 471 32.86 21.36 -4.14
N ASN A 472 31.67 21.66 -4.62
CA ASN A 472 31.09 22.99 -4.51
C ASN A 472 30.09 23.07 -3.33
N PRO A 473 30.38 23.86 -2.28
CA PRO A 473 29.52 23.93 -1.11
C PRO A 473 28.14 24.48 -1.47
N PHE A 474 27.09 23.84 -0.97
CA PHE A 474 25.70 24.24 -1.20
C PHE A 474 25.42 25.65 -0.66
N LYS A 475 25.45 26.65 -1.55
CA LYS A 475 25.21 28.06 -1.21
C LYS A 475 24.18 28.64 -2.16
N ILE A 476 22.93 28.66 -1.71
CA ILE A 476 21.82 29.21 -2.47
C ILE A 476 21.32 30.50 -1.81
N THR A 477 20.88 31.46 -2.63
CA THR A 477 20.20 32.67 -2.14
C THR A 477 18.77 32.34 -1.71
N ASN A 478 18.21 33.11 -0.78
CA ASN A 478 16.78 33.00 -0.44
C ASN A 478 15.87 33.51 -1.56
N ASP A 479 16.38 34.36 -2.46
CA ASP A 479 15.65 34.85 -3.62
C ASP A 479 15.79 33.86 -4.79
N ARG A 480 14.71 33.09 -5.00
CA ARG A 480 14.64 32.03 -6.01
C ARG A 480 14.74 32.53 -7.45
N THR A 481 14.55 33.83 -7.70
CA THR A 481 14.66 34.40 -9.05
C THR A 481 16.09 34.35 -9.60
N TYR A 482 17.08 34.24 -8.71
CA TYR A 482 18.50 34.15 -9.07
C TYR A 482 19.05 32.72 -9.00
N TRP A 483 18.19 31.71 -8.84
CA TRP A 483 18.62 30.32 -8.81
C TRP A 483 19.02 29.86 -10.21
N PRO A 484 20.27 29.37 -10.42
CA PRO A 484 20.68 28.78 -11.69
C PRO A 484 19.83 27.56 -12.06
N ASP A 485 19.58 26.69 -11.07
CA ASP A 485 18.59 25.63 -11.18
C ASP A 485 17.31 26.01 -10.43
N THR A 486 16.20 26.12 -11.14
CA THR A 486 14.92 26.57 -10.54
C THR A 486 14.32 25.63 -9.51
N ILE A 487 14.77 24.38 -9.42
CA ILE A 487 14.24 23.34 -8.53
C ILE A 487 15.10 23.19 -7.27
N TYR A 488 16.40 23.00 -7.45
CA TYR A 488 17.35 22.75 -6.37
C TYR A 488 18.14 23.99 -5.94
N GLY A 489 18.07 25.07 -6.71
CA GLY A 489 18.79 26.32 -6.47
C GLY A 489 20.26 26.28 -6.89
N PHE A 490 20.72 25.14 -7.39
CA PHE A 490 22.12 24.86 -7.65
C PHE A 490 22.24 23.87 -8.83
N GLU A 491 23.08 24.20 -9.82
CA GLU A 491 23.28 23.36 -11.02
C GLU A 491 24.07 22.09 -10.70
N GLY A 492 23.66 20.97 -11.29
CA GLY A 492 24.43 19.72 -11.25
C GLY A 492 25.68 19.80 -12.14
N ASP A 493 26.74 19.10 -11.75
CA ASP A 493 27.94 18.94 -12.58
C ASP A 493 27.63 18.16 -13.87
N VAL A 494 26.68 17.22 -13.79
CA VAL A 494 26.07 16.53 -14.92
C VAL A 494 24.56 16.57 -14.74
N VAL A 495 23.83 16.87 -15.81
CA VAL A 495 22.37 16.90 -15.83
C VAL A 495 21.85 16.05 -16.98
N GLU A 496 21.02 15.08 -16.64
CA GLU A 496 20.35 14.19 -17.60
C GLU A 496 18.85 14.47 -17.57
N LYS A 497 18.21 14.41 -18.74
CA LYS A 497 16.76 14.51 -18.88
C LYS A 497 16.26 13.25 -19.54
N LEU A 498 15.39 12.54 -18.84
CA LEU A 498 14.86 11.24 -19.22
C LEU A 498 13.34 11.32 -19.33
N THR A 499 12.78 10.50 -20.22
CA THR A 499 11.34 10.39 -20.43
C THR A 499 10.89 9.01 -19.97
N ASP A 500 9.83 8.98 -19.17
CA ASP A 500 9.12 7.76 -18.79
C ASP A 500 8.07 7.47 -19.87
N GLU A 501 8.15 6.31 -20.53
CA GLU A 501 7.21 5.91 -21.59
C GLU A 501 5.77 5.78 -21.08
N THR A 502 5.59 5.46 -19.79
CA THR A 502 4.25 5.37 -19.16
C THR A 502 3.68 6.75 -18.82
N HIS A 503 4.53 7.77 -18.73
CA HIS A 503 4.16 9.15 -18.43
C HIS A 503 4.89 10.15 -19.36
N PRO A 504 4.66 10.08 -20.69
CA PRO A 504 5.46 10.83 -21.68
C PRO A 504 5.32 12.36 -21.57
N GLN A 505 4.31 12.84 -20.84
CA GLN A 505 4.13 14.26 -20.49
C GLN A 505 5.07 14.76 -19.38
N SER A 506 5.70 13.84 -18.66
CA SER A 506 6.62 14.12 -17.55
C SER A 506 8.06 14.03 -18.04
N VAL A 507 8.92 14.89 -17.51
CA VAL A 507 10.38 14.84 -17.73
C VAL A 507 11.05 14.62 -16.38
N THR A 508 11.84 13.56 -16.30
CA THR A 508 12.68 13.22 -15.15
C THR A 508 14.05 13.88 -15.35
N THR A 509 14.39 14.86 -14.51
CA THR A 509 15.68 15.57 -14.56
C THR A 509 16.57 15.08 -13.43
N VAL A 510 17.66 14.41 -13.76
CA VAL A 510 18.63 13.82 -12.82
C VAL A 510 19.89 14.68 -12.78
N ARG A 511 20.30 15.10 -11.58
CA ARG A 511 21.47 15.98 -11.37
C ARG A 511 22.50 15.25 -10.53
N TYR A 512 23.71 15.11 -11.07
CA TYR A 512 24.82 14.47 -10.39
C TYR A 512 25.76 15.55 -9.84
N TYR A 513 26.20 15.38 -8.60
CA TYR A 513 27.09 16.30 -7.90
C TYR A 513 28.39 15.62 -7.51
N LYS A 514 29.51 16.16 -7.99
CA LYS A 514 30.84 15.61 -7.82
C LYS A 514 31.37 15.91 -6.43
N SER A 515 31.94 14.90 -5.78
CA SER A 515 32.60 15.00 -4.48
C SER A 515 34.08 15.33 -4.64
N PHE A 516 34.78 15.73 -3.57
CA PHE A 516 36.21 16.11 -3.63
C PHE A 516 37.13 15.03 -4.22
N ASP A 517 36.76 13.76 -4.09
CA ASP A 517 37.50 12.62 -4.64
C ASP A 517 37.19 12.34 -6.14
N GLY A 518 36.30 13.13 -6.74
CA GLY A 518 35.88 13.01 -8.14
C GLY A 518 34.66 12.12 -8.37
N ASN A 519 34.14 11.45 -7.34
CA ASN A 519 33.02 10.51 -7.45
C ASN A 519 31.65 11.18 -7.24
N PHE A 520 30.60 10.54 -7.75
CA PHE A 520 29.22 11.00 -7.60
C PHE A 520 28.50 10.19 -6.52
N TYR A 521 28.48 10.72 -5.29
CA TYR A 521 27.70 10.15 -4.17
C TYR A 521 26.35 10.84 -3.96
N THR A 522 26.12 11.98 -4.61
CA THR A 522 24.90 12.76 -4.44
C THR A 522 24.23 12.94 -5.79
N VAL A 523 23.04 12.37 -5.93
CA VAL A 523 22.19 12.47 -7.13
C VAL A 523 20.81 12.97 -6.72
N LEU A 524 20.38 14.08 -7.31
CA LEU A 524 19.12 14.72 -7.01
C LEU A 524 18.22 14.75 -8.25
N CYS A 525 17.07 14.13 -8.13
CA CYS A 525 16.10 13.96 -9.20
C CYS A 525 14.87 14.83 -8.96
N SER A 526 14.34 15.44 -10.03
CA SER A 526 13.02 16.09 -10.03
C SER A 526 12.20 15.61 -11.22
N ILE A 527 10.89 15.51 -11.05
CA ILE A 527 9.98 15.03 -12.10
C ILE A 527 8.92 16.09 -12.36
N SER A 528 8.89 16.62 -13.59
CA SER A 528 7.86 17.58 -13.99
C SER A 528 6.49 16.92 -14.12
N ARG A 529 5.42 17.65 -13.76
CA ARG A 529 4.02 17.17 -13.76
C ARG A 529 3.78 15.92 -12.91
N HIS A 530 4.61 15.73 -11.90
CA HIS A 530 4.52 14.63 -10.94
C HIS A 530 4.05 15.19 -9.61
N ASP A 531 2.94 14.65 -9.10
CA ASP A 531 2.39 15.03 -7.78
C ASP A 531 3.13 14.23 -6.68
N HIS A 532 2.55 14.16 -5.48
CA HIS A 532 3.05 13.31 -4.40
C HIS A 532 2.76 11.83 -4.67
N GLU A 533 3.55 11.20 -5.53
CA GLU A 533 3.41 9.81 -5.98
C GLU A 533 4.79 9.11 -6.10
N ILE A 534 4.78 7.81 -6.36
CA ILE A 534 5.97 6.99 -6.63
C ILE A 534 5.75 6.23 -7.94
N ARG A 535 6.80 6.06 -8.75
CA ARG A 535 6.72 5.39 -10.07
C ARG A 535 7.84 4.36 -10.26
N PRO A 536 7.58 3.26 -10.97
CA PRO A 536 8.60 2.25 -11.27
C PRO A 536 9.85 2.80 -11.96
N PHE A 537 9.67 3.71 -12.92
CA PHE A 537 10.78 4.27 -13.68
C PHE A 537 11.85 4.93 -12.80
N THR A 538 11.47 5.71 -11.80
CA THR A 538 12.45 6.36 -10.91
C THR A 538 13.02 5.43 -9.84
N CYS A 539 12.30 4.35 -9.50
CA CYS A 539 12.82 3.28 -8.65
C CYS A 539 13.92 2.48 -9.36
N GLN A 540 13.73 2.21 -10.66
CA GLN A 540 14.78 1.60 -11.49
C GLN A 540 16.03 2.47 -11.54
N LEU A 541 15.91 3.78 -11.83
CA LEU A 541 17.05 4.70 -11.83
C LEU A 541 17.77 4.75 -10.47
N ALA A 542 17.01 4.72 -9.38
CA ALA A 542 17.56 4.67 -8.04
C ALA A 542 18.37 3.38 -7.80
N TRP A 543 17.87 2.23 -8.24
CA TRP A 543 18.60 0.96 -8.18
C TRP A 543 19.87 0.98 -9.03
N GLU A 544 19.79 1.43 -10.28
CA GLU A 544 20.93 1.54 -11.19
C GLU A 544 22.03 2.45 -10.63
N PHE A 545 21.67 3.43 -9.81
CA PHE A 545 22.63 4.23 -9.06
C PHE A 545 23.19 3.47 -7.85
N MET A 546 22.33 3.02 -6.93
CA MET A 546 22.74 2.45 -5.64
C MET A 546 23.54 1.15 -5.79
N SER A 547 23.18 0.29 -6.74
CA SER A 547 23.79 -1.02 -6.97
C SER A 547 25.28 -0.97 -7.31
N LYS A 548 25.78 0.20 -7.75
CA LYS A 548 27.20 0.46 -8.03
C LYS A 548 28.05 0.54 -6.76
N PHE A 549 27.45 0.65 -5.57
CA PHE A 549 28.20 0.94 -4.35
C PHE A 549 28.22 -0.25 -3.39
N ARG A 550 29.34 -0.39 -2.67
CA ARG A 550 29.53 -1.31 -1.55
C ARG A 550 30.04 -0.58 -0.33
N ARG A 551 29.57 -0.97 0.85
CA ARG A 551 30.12 -0.53 2.15
C ARG A 551 31.16 -1.54 2.61
N ASN A 552 32.41 -1.11 2.70
CA ASN A 552 33.50 -1.93 3.19
C ASN A 552 33.42 -2.08 4.71
N SER A 553 34.10 -3.11 5.24
CA SER A 553 34.15 -3.37 6.68
C SER A 553 34.82 -2.24 7.49
N ASP A 554 35.60 -1.37 6.84
CA ASP A 554 36.22 -0.20 7.45
C ASP A 554 35.34 1.07 7.39
N GLY A 555 34.11 0.95 6.88
CA GLY A 555 33.16 2.06 6.72
C GLY A 555 33.32 2.83 5.41
N SER A 556 34.32 2.56 4.57
CA SER A 556 34.48 3.26 3.28
C SER A 556 33.50 2.76 2.20
N ILE A 557 33.28 3.59 1.17
CA ILE A 557 32.50 3.21 -0.03
C ILE A 557 33.46 2.77 -1.14
N SER A 558 33.17 1.62 -1.75
CA SER A 558 33.75 1.20 -3.02
C SER A 558 32.73 1.26 -4.16
N ILE A 559 33.20 1.63 -5.35
CA ILE A 559 32.40 1.65 -6.57
C ILE A 559 32.73 0.39 -7.38
N VAL A 560 31.71 -0.37 -7.71
CA VAL A 560 31.76 -1.57 -8.54
C VAL A 560 31.44 -1.12 -9.96
N ASN A 561 32.38 -1.37 -10.89
CA ASN A 561 32.22 -1.08 -12.31
C ASN A 561 31.46 -2.18 -13.03
#